data_AF-A0AAI8GBU7-F1
#
_entry.id   AF-A0AAI8GBU7-F1
#
_cell.length_a   1.000
_cell.length_b   1.000
_cell.length_c   1.000
_cell.angle_alpha   90.00
_cell.angle_beta   90.00
_cell.angle_gamma   90.00
#
_symmetry.space_group_name_H-M   'P 1'
#
loop_
_entity.id
_entity.type
_entity.pdbx_description
1 polymer ?
#
loop_
_entity_poly.entity_id
_entity_poly.type
_entity_poly.pdbx_seq_one_letter_code
_entity_poly.pdbx_strand_id
1 'polypeptide(L)'
;MNITNKFFPKSEKNKIIILTLEINKPHLNIDEFKNFEIMNCYELLEKQNYDSLNDSNEKRIEYIANEIINSKINILICDVCFSITDFDKISELLKPNKLIINKILVPNESKRKSKLLDGQEIYRNHSRWLDFYPGQIEEIHEEFEMKIKNLKTKYKNTETEILEI
;
A
#
# COMPACT_ATOMS: atom_id res chain seq x y z
N MET A 1 26.42 13.00 -39.28
CA MET A 1 26.13 13.07 -37.83
C MET A 1 24.71 12.60 -37.63
N ASN A 2 24.55 11.56 -36.80
CA ASN A 2 23.42 10.65 -36.82
C ASN A 2 22.12 11.24 -36.28
N ILE A 3 21.06 10.80 -36.93
CA ILE A 3 19.64 11.05 -36.67
C ILE A 3 19.28 10.51 -35.28
N THR A 4 18.47 11.30 -34.58
CA THR A 4 17.85 11.05 -33.28
C THR A 4 17.20 9.67 -33.18
N ASN A 5 17.73 8.78 -32.33
CA ASN A 5 16.97 7.66 -31.79
C ASN A 5 16.22 8.10 -30.53
N LYS A 6 15.10 8.81 -30.73
CA LYS A 6 14.04 8.89 -29.71
C LYS A 6 13.30 7.55 -29.72
N PHE A 7 13.79 6.59 -28.94
CA PHE A 7 12.99 5.43 -28.56
C PHE A 7 12.04 5.86 -27.44
N PHE A 8 10.84 6.31 -27.80
CA PHE A 8 9.69 6.27 -26.89
C PHE A 8 8.88 5.02 -27.25
N PRO A 9 8.88 3.96 -26.43
CA PRO A 9 8.14 2.77 -26.75
C PRO A 9 6.63 3.00 -26.56
N LYS A 10 5.91 2.76 -27.66
CA LYS A 10 4.59 2.09 -27.80
C LYS A 10 3.51 2.32 -26.72
N SER A 11 2.47 3.03 -27.15
CA SER A 11 1.05 2.94 -26.74
C SER A 11 0.77 2.68 -25.25
N GLU A 12 0.38 3.76 -24.55
CA GLU A 12 -0.17 3.80 -23.20
C GLU A 12 -1.25 2.71 -23.00
N LYS A 13 -0.85 1.58 -22.41
CA LYS A 13 -1.82 0.76 -21.67
C LYS A 13 -2.10 1.51 -20.38
N ASN A 14 -3.29 2.07 -20.24
CA ASN A 14 -3.81 2.50 -18.93
C ASN A 14 -3.94 1.26 -18.06
N LYS A 15 -2.85 0.88 -17.37
CA LYS A 15 -2.88 -0.16 -16.35
C LYS A 15 -3.50 0.39 -15.09
N ILE A 16 -4.26 -0.45 -14.40
CA ILE A 16 -4.87 -0.13 -13.12
C ILE A 16 -3.86 -0.44 -12.02
N ILE A 17 -3.57 0.55 -11.19
CA ILE A 17 -2.65 0.48 -10.06
C ILE A 17 -3.48 0.55 -8.79
N ILE A 18 -3.40 -0.49 -7.97
CA ILE A 18 -4.07 -0.58 -6.69
C ILE A 18 -3.04 -0.85 -5.61
N LEU A 19 -3.10 -0.08 -4.53
CA LEU A 19 -2.29 -0.29 -3.33
C LEU A 19 -3.20 -0.59 -2.15
N THR A 20 -2.73 -1.32 -1.15
CA THR A 20 -3.53 -1.60 0.04
C THR A 20 -2.86 -1.14 1.32
N LEU A 21 -3.60 -0.45 2.19
CA LEU A 21 -3.14 -0.11 3.54
C LEU A 21 -3.52 -1.23 4.51
N GLU A 22 -2.55 -1.97 5.05
CA GLU A 22 -2.76 -3.03 6.06
C GLU A 22 -3.77 -4.12 5.63
N ILE A 23 -3.78 -4.49 4.35
CA ILE A 23 -4.56 -5.62 3.85
C ILE A 23 -3.59 -6.68 3.32
N ASN A 24 -3.65 -7.85 3.95
CA ASN A 24 -2.88 -9.00 3.53
C ASN A 24 -3.53 -9.69 2.33
N LYS A 25 -2.69 -10.31 1.51
CA LYS A 25 -3.12 -11.07 0.32
C LYS A 25 -4.24 -12.09 0.58
N PRO A 26 -4.26 -12.85 1.68
CA PRO A 26 -5.35 -13.81 1.96
C PRO A 26 -6.71 -13.16 2.26
N HIS A 27 -6.74 -11.86 2.55
CA HIS A 27 -7.97 -11.13 2.88
C HIS A 27 -8.63 -10.51 1.63
N LEU A 28 -8.04 -10.73 0.45
CA LEU A 28 -8.54 -10.28 -0.83
C LEU A 28 -9.35 -11.38 -1.52
N ASN A 29 -10.45 -10.97 -2.17
CA ASN A 29 -11.14 -11.85 -3.10
C ASN A 29 -10.34 -11.93 -4.41
N ILE A 30 -9.46 -12.92 -4.55
CA ILE A 30 -8.55 -13.08 -5.70
C ILE A 30 -9.34 -13.13 -7.02
N ASP A 31 -10.58 -13.61 -7.01
CA ASP A 31 -11.41 -13.67 -8.20
C ASP A 31 -11.74 -12.29 -8.80
N GLU A 32 -11.82 -11.25 -7.97
CA GLU A 32 -12.00 -9.85 -8.42
C GLU A 32 -10.76 -9.30 -9.12
N PHE A 33 -9.60 -9.89 -8.86
CA PHE A 33 -8.28 -9.42 -9.29
C PHE A 33 -7.58 -10.38 -10.26
N LYS A 34 -8.32 -11.25 -10.97
CA LYS A 34 -7.75 -12.25 -11.91
C LYS A 34 -6.81 -11.68 -12.98
N ASN A 35 -7.02 -10.42 -13.37
CA ASN A 35 -6.22 -9.74 -14.39
C ASN A 35 -5.12 -8.84 -13.79
N PHE A 36 -4.86 -8.97 -12.48
CA PHE A 36 -3.84 -8.23 -11.76
C PHE A 36 -2.65 -9.12 -11.44
N GLU A 37 -1.47 -8.52 -11.53
CA GLU A 37 -0.30 -8.97 -10.80
C GLU A 37 -0.49 -8.65 -9.31
N ILE A 38 -0.69 -9.68 -8.48
CA ILE A 38 -0.90 -9.52 -7.04
C ILE A 38 0.39 -9.88 -6.30
N MET A 39 1.00 -8.89 -5.69
CA MET A 39 2.25 -9.02 -4.95
C MET A 39 2.10 -8.52 -3.52
N ASN A 40 2.79 -9.17 -2.58
CA ASN A 40 2.95 -8.65 -1.24
C ASN A 40 4.14 -7.67 -1.21
N CYS A 41 4.00 -6.55 -0.48
CA CYS A 41 5.07 -5.57 -0.32
C CYS A 41 6.38 -6.20 0.19
N TYR A 42 6.32 -7.11 1.17
CA TYR A 42 7.50 -7.78 1.71
C TYR A 42 8.19 -8.67 0.67
N GLU A 43 7.42 -9.45 -0.09
CA GLU A 43 7.96 -10.30 -1.18
C GLU A 43 8.64 -9.46 -2.27
N LEU A 44 8.08 -8.29 -2.60
CA LEU A 44 8.68 -7.34 -3.53
C LEU A 44 10.02 -6.84 -3.00
N LEU A 45 10.05 -6.41 -1.74
CA LEU A 45 11.23 -5.83 -1.11
C LEU A 45 12.36 -6.87 -0.94
N GLU A 46 12.00 -8.11 -0.59
CA GLU A 46 12.95 -9.22 -0.49
C GLU A 46 13.65 -9.49 -1.83
N LYS A 47 12.91 -9.50 -2.95
CA LYS A 47 13.49 -9.65 -4.30
C LYS A 47 14.50 -8.56 -4.66
N GLN A 48 14.37 -7.38 -4.06
CA GLN A 48 15.25 -6.24 -4.28
C GLN A 48 16.41 -6.19 -3.27
N ASN A 49 16.55 -7.21 -2.40
CA ASN A 49 17.48 -7.25 -1.27
C ASN A 49 17.33 -6.02 -0.35
N TYR A 50 16.09 -5.56 -0.15
CA TYR A 50 15.80 -4.46 0.77
C TYR A 50 16.02 -4.92 2.21
N ASP A 51 16.79 -4.15 2.96
CA ASP A 51 17.04 -4.40 4.38
C ASP A 51 16.38 -3.32 5.23
N SER A 52 15.31 -3.65 5.96
CA SER A 52 14.59 -2.68 6.78
C SER A 52 15.42 -2.03 7.89
N LEU A 53 16.56 -2.60 8.28
CA LEU A 53 17.45 -2.04 9.30
C LEU A 53 18.44 -1.03 8.71
N ASN A 54 18.84 -1.23 7.45
CA ASN A 54 19.92 -0.47 6.81
C ASN A 54 19.42 0.46 5.70
N ASP A 55 18.29 0.14 5.08
CA ASP A 55 17.72 0.88 3.97
C ASP A 55 16.67 1.90 4.46
N SER A 56 16.65 3.05 3.78
CA SER A 56 15.69 4.10 4.06
C SER A 56 14.28 3.75 3.54
N ASN A 57 13.26 4.34 4.16
CA ASN A 57 11.90 4.27 3.64
C ASN A 57 11.78 4.88 2.23
N GLU A 58 12.66 5.80 1.84
CA GLU A 58 12.69 6.35 0.48
C GLU A 58 13.07 5.29 -0.54
N LYS A 59 14.07 4.46 -0.24
CA LYS A 59 14.47 3.34 -1.08
C LYS A 59 13.34 2.31 -1.23
N ARG A 60 12.58 2.06 -0.16
CA ARG A 60 11.36 1.24 -0.19
C ARG A 60 10.32 1.79 -1.18
N ILE A 61 10.05 3.10 -1.10
CA ILE A 61 9.12 3.79 -2.00
C ILE A 61 9.59 3.70 -3.45
N GLU A 62 10.88 3.91 -3.71
CA GLU A 62 11.48 3.80 -5.04
C GLU A 62 11.34 2.39 -5.62
N TYR A 63 11.58 1.34 -4.83
CA TYR A 63 11.41 -0.04 -5.29
C TYR A 63 9.97 -0.33 -5.69
N ILE A 64 9.01 0.13 -4.89
CA ILE A 64 7.58 -0.06 -5.19
C ILE A 64 7.19 0.73 -6.44
N ALA A 65 7.61 1.99 -6.55
CA ALA A 65 7.33 2.80 -7.74
C ALA A 65 7.94 2.19 -9.01
N ASN A 66 9.19 1.70 -8.93
CA ASN A 66 9.85 1.05 -10.05
C ASN A 66 9.15 -0.24 -10.48
N GLU A 67 8.70 -1.07 -9.53
CA GLU A 67 7.93 -2.27 -9.83
C GLU A 67 6.62 -1.91 -10.54
N ILE A 68 5.91 -0.89 -10.03
CA ILE A 68 4.70 -0.37 -10.65
C ILE A 68 5.02 0.10 -12.07
N ILE A 69 6.04 0.94 -12.29
CA ILE A 69 6.39 1.49 -13.60
C ILE A 69 6.69 0.37 -14.62
N ASN A 70 7.47 -0.63 -14.20
CA ASN A 70 7.93 -1.71 -15.07
C ASN A 70 6.86 -2.79 -15.36
N SER A 71 5.83 -2.91 -14.51
CA SER A 71 4.76 -3.88 -14.77
C SER A 71 3.99 -3.56 -16.06
N LYS A 72 3.70 -4.59 -16.85
CA LYS A 72 3.02 -4.48 -18.15
C LYS A 72 1.51 -4.68 -18.07
N ILE A 73 1.02 -5.08 -16.90
CA ILE A 73 -0.38 -5.41 -16.62
C ILE A 73 -0.87 -4.60 -15.42
N ASN A 74 -2.14 -4.79 -15.03
CA ASN A 74 -2.67 -4.20 -13.81
C ASN A 74 -1.92 -4.76 -12.60
N ILE A 75 -1.72 -3.94 -11.58
CA ILE A 75 -0.90 -4.32 -10.41
C ILE A 75 -1.64 -4.00 -9.12
N LEU A 76 -1.62 -4.96 -8.20
CA LEU A 76 -2.15 -4.85 -6.85
C LEU A 76 -1.03 -5.17 -5.87
N ILE A 77 -0.59 -4.16 -5.11
CA ILE A 77 0.45 -4.33 -4.09
C ILE A 77 -0.21 -4.35 -2.72
N CYS A 78 -0.13 -5.52 -2.08
CA CYS A 78 -0.69 -5.79 -0.78
C CYS A 78 0.23 -5.30 0.33
N ASP A 79 -0.36 -4.96 1.46
CA ASP A 79 0.31 -4.62 2.72
C ASP A 79 1.45 -3.60 2.61
N VAL A 80 1.19 -2.49 1.91
CA VAL A 80 2.24 -1.48 1.72
C VAL A 80 2.58 -0.69 2.99
N CYS A 81 1.96 -0.95 4.15
CA CYS A 81 2.32 -0.38 5.47
C CYS A 81 2.85 1.07 5.41
N PHE A 82 2.11 1.93 4.70
CA PHE A 82 2.56 3.26 4.32
C PHE A 82 1.90 4.33 5.17
N SER A 83 2.63 5.42 5.39
CA SER A 83 2.08 6.70 5.80
C SER A 83 1.34 7.37 4.63
N ILE A 84 0.52 8.37 4.92
CA ILE A 84 -0.17 9.15 3.89
C ILE A 84 0.85 9.83 2.94
N THR A 85 1.99 10.27 3.46
CA THR A 85 3.06 10.91 2.68
C THR A 85 3.76 9.94 1.73
N ASP A 86 3.80 8.65 2.06
CA ASP A 86 4.44 7.66 1.19
C ASP A 86 3.59 7.44 -0.09
N PHE A 87 2.26 7.48 0.04
CA PHE A 87 1.37 7.45 -1.13
C PHE A 87 1.56 8.68 -2.04
N ASP A 88 1.82 9.86 -1.48
CA ASP A 88 2.15 11.04 -2.29
C ASP A 88 3.48 10.85 -3.02
N LYS A 89 4.51 10.39 -2.31
CA LYS A 89 5.83 10.17 -2.89
C LYS A 89 5.77 9.18 -4.05
N ILE A 90 5.02 8.08 -3.90
CA ILE A 90 4.76 7.16 -5.02
C ILE A 90 4.04 7.89 -6.15
N SER A 91 2.97 8.63 -5.85
CA SER A 91 2.22 9.36 -6.87
C SER A 91 3.13 10.31 -7.67
N GLU A 92 4.04 11.03 -7.01
CA GLU A 92 5.03 11.89 -7.67
C GLU A 92 5.99 11.11 -8.57
N LEU A 93 6.49 9.95 -8.12
CA LEU A 93 7.37 9.09 -8.93
C LEU A 93 6.67 8.48 -10.15
N LEU A 94 5.34 8.30 -10.09
CA LEU A 94 4.54 7.75 -11.17
C LEU A 94 4.20 8.79 -12.27
N LYS A 95 4.10 10.08 -11.92
CA LYS A 95 3.70 11.16 -12.84
C LYS A 95 4.51 11.24 -14.15
N PRO A 96 5.86 11.13 -14.17
CA PRO A 96 6.63 11.17 -15.41
C PRO A 96 6.24 10.09 -16.43
N ASN A 97 5.71 8.97 -15.93
CA ASN A 97 5.23 7.86 -16.75
C ASN A 97 3.72 7.95 -17.04
N LYS A 98 3.07 9.07 -16.68
CA LYS A 98 1.62 9.29 -16.78
C LYS A 98 0.80 8.22 -16.08
N LEU A 99 1.36 7.66 -15.00
CA LEU A 99 0.69 6.68 -14.16
C LEU A 99 0.11 7.37 -12.93
N ILE A 100 -1.03 6.86 -12.46
CA ILE A 100 -1.70 7.30 -11.24
C ILE A 100 -2.02 6.09 -10.38
N ILE A 101 -2.07 6.26 -9.07
CA ILE A 101 -2.68 5.25 -8.19
C ILE A 101 -4.19 5.35 -8.40
N ASN A 102 -4.82 4.32 -8.96
CA ASN A 102 -6.26 4.34 -9.22
C ASN A 102 -7.05 4.13 -7.94
N LYS A 103 -6.61 3.18 -7.10
CA LYS A 103 -7.32 2.85 -5.87
C LYS A 103 -6.36 2.59 -4.72
N ILE A 104 -6.75 3.02 -3.52
CA ILE A 104 -6.16 2.57 -2.26
C ILE A 104 -7.22 1.81 -1.48
N LEU A 105 -6.98 0.53 -1.26
CA LEU A 105 -7.88 -0.33 -0.48
C LEU A 105 -7.48 -0.24 0.99
N VAL A 106 -8.46 -0.06 1.86
CA VAL A 106 -8.28 -0.03 3.32
C VAL A 106 -9.24 -1.02 3.98
N PRO A 107 -8.93 -1.57 5.17
CA PRO A 107 -9.79 -2.54 5.83
C PRO A 107 -11.11 -1.87 6.21
N ASN A 108 -12.24 -2.53 5.98
CA ASN A 108 -13.55 -2.01 6.40
C ASN A 108 -13.72 -1.95 7.94
N GLU A 109 -14.72 -1.21 8.40
CA GLU A 109 -14.99 -1.01 9.84
C GLU A 109 -15.10 -2.34 10.62
N SER A 110 -15.75 -3.35 10.04
CA SER A 110 -15.91 -4.67 10.67
C SER A 110 -14.55 -5.35 10.91
N LYS A 111 -13.68 -5.34 9.90
CA LYS A 111 -12.32 -5.88 10.01
C LYS A 111 -11.47 -5.12 11.03
N ARG A 112 -11.60 -3.78 11.08
CA ARG A 112 -10.86 -2.95 12.04
C ARG A 112 -11.31 -3.21 13.48
N LYS A 113 -12.62 -3.35 13.71
CA LYS A 113 -13.17 -3.75 15.02
C LYS A 113 -12.75 -5.16 15.43
N SER A 114 -12.75 -6.12 14.50
CA SER A 114 -12.24 -7.47 14.77
C SER A 114 -10.78 -7.42 15.22
N LYS A 115 -9.92 -6.69 14.50
CA LYS A 115 -8.50 -6.53 14.85
C LYS A 115 -8.31 -5.89 16.24
N LEU A 116 -9.15 -4.93 16.62
CA LEU A 116 -9.15 -4.34 17.96
C LEU A 116 -9.49 -5.40 19.02
N LEU A 117 -10.58 -6.16 18.82
CA LEU A 117 -11.00 -7.20 19.76
C LEU A 117 -9.95 -8.30 19.91
N ASP A 118 -9.37 -8.75 18.80
CA ASP A 118 -8.29 -9.74 18.80
C ASP A 118 -7.07 -9.21 19.58
N GLY A 119 -6.69 -7.95 19.36
CA GLY A 119 -5.61 -7.29 20.08
C GLY A 119 -5.88 -7.17 21.59
N GLN A 120 -7.11 -6.82 21.97
CA GLN A 120 -7.54 -6.74 23.37
C GLN A 120 -7.54 -8.11 24.05
N GLU A 121 -7.94 -9.16 23.35
CA GLU A 121 -7.91 -10.53 23.84
C GLU A 121 -6.47 -11.02 24.05
N ILE A 122 -5.60 -10.81 23.06
CA ILE A 122 -4.17 -11.12 23.16
C ILE A 122 -3.55 -10.39 24.34
N TYR A 123 -3.84 -9.09 24.50
CA TYR A 123 -3.36 -8.31 25.63
C TYR A 123 -3.86 -8.86 26.97
N ARG A 124 -5.15 -9.18 27.09
CA ARG A 124 -5.73 -9.75 28.30
C ARG A 124 -5.06 -11.06 28.71
N ASN A 125 -4.79 -11.92 27.74
CA ASN A 125 -4.26 -13.26 27.98
C ASN A 125 -2.73 -13.26 28.17
N HIS A 126 -2.03 -12.28 27.59
CA HIS A 126 -0.57 -12.30 27.50
C HIS A 126 0.12 -10.99 27.92
N SER A 127 -0.58 -10.05 28.55
CA SER A 127 -0.04 -8.73 28.97
C SER A 127 1.29 -8.81 29.70
N ARG A 128 1.51 -9.84 30.53
CA ARG A 128 2.78 -10.06 31.24
C ARG A 128 4.00 -10.26 30.31
N TRP A 129 3.76 -10.72 29.09
CA TRP A 129 4.78 -11.04 28.08
C TRP A 129 4.82 -10.04 26.91
N LEU A 130 3.88 -9.10 26.91
CA LEU A 130 3.73 -8.10 25.87
C LEU A 130 4.26 -6.77 26.39
N ASP A 131 5.10 -6.10 25.60
CA ASP A 131 5.59 -4.75 25.91
C ASP A 131 4.56 -3.70 25.51
N PHE A 132 3.34 -3.84 26.05
CA PHE A 132 2.24 -2.92 25.84
C PHE A 132 1.70 -2.41 27.18
N TYR A 133 1.45 -1.10 27.29
CA TYR A 133 0.75 -0.56 28.45
C TYR A 133 -0.78 -0.70 28.30
N PRO A 134 -1.54 -0.74 29.41
CA PRO A 134 -3.00 -0.76 29.35
C PRO A 134 -3.53 0.46 28.59
N GLY A 135 -4.33 0.24 27.55
CA GLY A 135 -4.87 1.32 26.69
C GLY A 135 -4.12 1.53 25.37
N GLN A 136 -2.90 1.00 25.23
CA GLN A 136 -2.10 1.21 24.02
C GLN A 136 -2.72 0.58 22.76
N ILE A 137 -3.45 -0.53 22.90
CA ILE A 137 -4.13 -1.19 21.77
C ILE A 137 -5.26 -0.30 21.23
N GLU A 138 -6.02 0.33 22.12
CA GLU A 138 -7.08 1.29 21.79
C GLU A 138 -6.50 2.53 21.11
N GLU A 139 -5.39 3.08 21.64
CA GLU A 139 -4.71 4.23 21.05
C GLU A 139 -4.23 3.94 19.62
N ILE A 140 -3.59 2.78 19.39
CA ILE A 140 -3.16 2.34 18.04
C ILE A 140 -4.37 2.20 17.10
N HIS A 141 -5.50 1.68 17.59
CA HIS A 141 -6.72 1.58 16.81
C HIS A 141 -7.27 2.97 16.43
N GLU A 142 -7.34 3.90 17.38
CA GLU A 142 -7.77 5.28 17.13
C GLU A 142 -6.85 6.00 16.14
N GLU A 143 -5.54 5.83 16.25
CA GLU A 143 -4.56 6.35 15.28
C GLU A 143 -4.82 5.80 13.87
N PHE A 144 -5.14 4.51 13.76
CA PHE A 144 -5.45 3.89 12.49
C PHE A 144 -6.77 4.40 11.87
N GLU A 145 -7.82 4.58 12.68
CA GLU A 145 -9.08 5.22 12.23
C GLU A 145 -8.84 6.65 11.73
N MET A 146 -8.05 7.44 12.47
CA MET A 146 -7.67 8.79 12.05
C MET A 146 -6.87 8.76 10.75
N LYS A 147 -5.96 7.81 10.58
CA LYS A 147 -5.18 7.63 9.36
C LYS A 147 -6.07 7.39 8.15
N ILE A 148 -7.07 6.51 8.24
CA ILE A 148 -8.04 6.26 7.16
C ILE A 148 -8.87 7.51 6.87
N LYS A 149 -9.35 8.21 7.90
CA LYS A 149 -10.13 9.44 7.73
C LYS A 149 -9.32 10.53 7.01
N ASN A 150 -8.06 10.70 7.39
CA ASN A 150 -7.15 11.66 6.79
C ASN A 150 -6.83 11.27 5.33
N LEU A 151 -6.60 9.98 5.07
CA LEU A 151 -6.39 9.46 3.72
C LEU A 151 -7.58 9.77 2.81
N LYS A 152 -8.81 9.43 3.24
CA LYS A 152 -10.05 9.75 2.50
C LYS A 152 -10.21 11.24 2.23
N THR A 153 -9.95 12.07 3.24
CA THR A 153 -10.07 13.53 3.13
C THR A 153 -9.09 14.07 2.09
N LYS A 154 -7.85 13.59 2.12
CA LYS A 154 -6.79 14.02 1.21
C LYS A 154 -7.07 13.67 -0.25
N TYR A 155 -7.51 12.44 -0.50
CA TYR A 155 -7.73 11.96 -1.86
C TYR A 155 -9.13 12.27 -2.42
N LYS A 156 -10.02 12.89 -1.64
CA LYS A 156 -11.41 13.21 -2.00
C LYS A 156 -11.57 13.94 -3.35
N ASN A 157 -10.62 14.82 -3.69
CA ASN A 157 -10.68 15.64 -4.91
C ASN A 157 -9.64 15.21 -5.95
N THR A 158 -9.15 13.98 -5.85
CA THR A 158 -8.17 13.40 -6.78
C THR A 158 -8.79 12.28 -7.59
N GLU A 159 -8.08 11.80 -8.61
CA GLU A 159 -8.49 10.63 -9.40
C GLU A 159 -8.33 9.30 -8.64
N THR A 160 -7.63 9.31 -7.49
CA THR A 160 -7.42 8.14 -6.65
C THR A 160 -8.62 7.90 -5.73
N GLU A 161 -9.24 6.73 -5.86
CA GLU A 161 -10.37 6.32 -5.04
C GLU A 161 -9.90 5.57 -3.76
N ILE A 162 -10.48 5.89 -2.61
CA ILE A 162 -10.24 5.15 -1.37
C ILE A 162 -11.43 4.22 -1.11
N LEU A 163 -11.20 2.90 -1.09
CA LEU A 163 -12.25 1.90 -0.90
C LEU A 163 -12.03 1.08 0.37
N GLU A 164 -13.10 0.90 1.13
CA GLU A 164 -13.12 -0.03 2.26
C GLU A 164 -13.53 -1.42 1.77
N ILE A 165 -12.73 -2.43 2.12
CA ILE A 165 -13.00 -3.84 1.77
C ILE A 165 -12.87 -4.76 2.97
#